data_AF-A0A382S494-F1
#
_entry.id   AF-A0A382S494-F1
#
_cell.length_a   1.000
_cell.length_b   1.000
_cell.length_c   1.000
_cell.angle_alpha   90.00
_cell.angle_beta   90.00
_cell.angle_gamma   90.00
#
_symmetry.space_group_name_H-M   'P 1'
#
loop_
_entity.id
_entity.type
_entity.pdbx_description
1 polymer ?
#
loop_
_entity_poly.entity_id
_entity_poly.type
_entity_poly.pdbx_seq_one_letter_code
_entity_poly.pdbx_strand_id
1 'polypeptide(L)'
;KKYSIIFLSVFLWECTAPENTVIILDPRTANHKNGVRTGLDVLLEDYTDYLKGKTVGLVTNHTGVSKKGEKNYKLFENNPDITLKRIFAPEHGLYGEASAGVKVEYDAQDDSRPEIVSLYGKTRKPTAEMLKGIDLVIYDIQDVGARFYTYISTLGIVMEAAGENGVNVMVLDRPNPLGGKIIEGAILDTAFKSFIGYYPIPTRYALTVGELSQMAVKEGWLSSVPPELIVVKMDGWRRSMFFDDTGLPWIPPSPNIPDLETAIIYPGMCLYEATNVSEGRGTNKPFKQIGAPWMNFDIAKEMKNCELEGAEFKY
;
A
#
# COMPACT_ATOMS: atom_id res chain seq x y z
N LYS A 1 -63.18 -38.30 4.23
CA LYS A 1 -62.41 -37.02 4.28
C LYS A 1 -61.07 -37.26 3.59
N LYS A 2 -60.91 -36.79 2.35
CA LYS A 2 -59.65 -36.88 1.59
C LYS A 2 -58.77 -35.71 2.01
N TYR A 3 -57.55 -35.98 2.48
CA TYR A 3 -56.54 -34.95 2.73
C TYR A 3 -55.65 -34.86 1.50
N SER A 4 -55.71 -33.73 0.79
CA SER A 4 -54.73 -33.39 -0.25
C SER A 4 -53.51 -32.78 0.42
N ILE A 5 -52.35 -33.41 0.24
CA ILE A 5 -51.06 -32.86 0.63
C ILE A 5 -50.57 -32.03 -0.56
N ILE A 6 -50.50 -30.71 -0.39
CA ILE A 6 -49.92 -29.79 -1.38
C ILE A 6 -48.41 -29.75 -1.13
N PHE A 7 -47.63 -30.23 -2.11
CA PHE A 7 -46.19 -30.07 -2.12
C PHE A 7 -45.86 -28.63 -2.55
N LEU A 8 -45.33 -27.84 -1.63
CA LEU A 8 -44.78 -26.51 -1.91
C LEU A 8 -43.32 -26.70 -2.36
N SER A 9 -43.05 -26.62 -3.66
CA SER A 9 -41.69 -26.60 -4.19
C SER A 9 -41.08 -25.21 -3.97
N VAL A 10 -40.22 -25.08 -2.97
CA VAL A 10 -39.38 -23.90 -2.78
C VAL A 10 -38.23 -23.97 -3.79
N PHE A 11 -38.30 -23.17 -4.85
CA PHE A 11 -37.15 -22.92 -5.70
C PHE A 11 -36.15 -22.05 -4.92
N LEU A 12 -35.14 -22.69 -4.33
CA LEU A 12 -33.95 -21.99 -3.87
C LEU A 12 -33.18 -21.57 -5.13
N TRP A 13 -33.31 -20.30 -5.49
CA TRP A 13 -32.40 -19.69 -6.44
C TRP A 13 -31.07 -19.55 -5.71
N GLU A 14 -30.13 -20.47 -5.96
CA GLU A 14 -28.74 -20.25 -5.58
C GLU A 14 -28.25 -19.02 -6.34
N CYS A 15 -28.30 -17.87 -5.68
CA CYS A 15 -27.58 -16.70 -6.10
C CYS A 15 -26.10 -17.03 -5.85
N THR A 16 -25.43 -17.64 -6.84
CA THR A 16 -23.98 -17.76 -6.83
C THR A 16 -23.43 -16.35 -6.78
N ALA A 17 -22.94 -15.92 -5.61
CA ALA A 17 -22.14 -14.72 -5.51
C ALA A 17 -21.02 -14.85 -6.56
N PRO A 18 -20.70 -13.79 -7.33
CA PRO A 18 -19.57 -13.85 -8.24
C PRO A 18 -18.35 -14.30 -7.43
N GLU A 19 -17.70 -15.38 -7.87
CA GLU A 19 -16.39 -15.74 -7.33
C GLU A 19 -15.50 -14.53 -7.55
N ASN A 20 -15.15 -13.82 -6.48
CA ASN A 20 -14.28 -12.66 -6.60
C ASN A 20 -12.92 -13.17 -7.09
N THR A 21 -12.65 -12.92 -8.36
CA THR A 21 -11.47 -13.48 -9.02
C THR A 21 -10.26 -12.60 -8.76
N VAL A 22 -9.15 -13.26 -8.44
CA VAL A 22 -7.82 -12.65 -8.39
C VAL A 22 -7.14 -12.97 -9.71
N ILE A 23 -6.91 -11.96 -10.54
CA ILE A 23 -6.20 -12.06 -11.81
C ILE A 23 -4.74 -11.68 -11.57
N ILE A 24 -3.81 -12.56 -11.94
CA ILE A 24 -2.37 -12.29 -11.84
C ILE A 24 -1.82 -12.06 -13.25
N LEU A 25 -1.23 -10.89 -13.46
CA LEU A 25 -0.47 -10.58 -14.67
C LEU A 25 1.01 -10.84 -14.39
N ASP A 26 1.50 -12.01 -14.82
CA ASP A 26 2.92 -12.35 -14.76
C ASP A 26 3.73 -11.58 -15.83
N PRO A 27 5.01 -11.26 -15.58
CA PRO A 27 5.88 -10.71 -16.62
C PRO A 27 5.94 -11.63 -17.84
N ARG A 28 5.71 -11.07 -19.03
CA ARG A 28 5.75 -11.81 -20.32
C ARG A 28 7.17 -11.94 -20.84
N THR A 29 8.00 -10.95 -20.55
CA THR A 29 9.42 -10.97 -20.87
C THR A 29 10.22 -11.12 -19.59
N ALA A 30 11.30 -11.91 -19.59
CA ALA A 30 12.24 -11.93 -18.48
C ALA A 30 13.35 -10.92 -18.78
N ASN A 31 13.27 -9.73 -18.19
CA ASN A 31 14.18 -8.61 -18.45
C ASN A 31 14.64 -7.93 -17.16
N HIS A 32 15.10 -8.73 -16.20
CA HIS A 32 15.64 -8.27 -14.91
C HIS A 32 17.18 -8.29 -14.85
N LYS A 33 17.87 -8.41 -16.00
CA LYS A 33 19.36 -8.43 -16.04
C LYS A 33 20.00 -7.17 -15.44
N ASN A 34 19.27 -6.05 -15.40
CA ASN A 34 19.70 -4.77 -14.87
C ASN A 34 18.92 -4.35 -13.60
N GLY A 35 18.48 -5.29 -12.77
CA GLY A 35 17.67 -5.04 -11.58
C GLY A 35 16.16 -5.25 -11.80
N VAL A 36 15.40 -5.18 -10.71
CA VAL A 36 13.95 -5.45 -10.67
C VAL A 36 13.18 -4.52 -11.60
N ARG A 37 12.11 -5.04 -12.22
CA ARG A 37 11.06 -4.22 -12.85
C ARG A 37 9.83 -4.25 -11.96
N THR A 38 9.33 -3.07 -11.60
CA THR A 38 8.12 -2.91 -10.79
C THR A 38 6.88 -3.36 -11.55
N GLY A 39 5.73 -3.50 -10.88
CA GLY A 39 4.46 -3.75 -11.56
C GLY A 39 4.12 -2.65 -12.59
N LEU A 40 4.55 -1.40 -12.36
CA LEU A 40 4.42 -0.31 -13.32
C LEU A 40 5.24 -0.55 -14.58
N ASP A 41 6.51 -0.92 -14.43
CA ASP A 41 7.38 -1.22 -15.56
C ASP A 41 6.83 -2.43 -16.36
N VAL A 42 6.40 -3.49 -15.67
CA VAL A 42 5.81 -4.68 -16.31
C VAL A 42 4.51 -4.34 -17.04
N LEU A 43 3.62 -3.54 -16.45
CA LEU A 43 2.39 -3.10 -17.10
C LEU A 43 2.68 -2.34 -18.40
N LEU A 44 3.59 -1.37 -18.35
CA LEU A 44 3.90 -0.51 -19.49
C LEU A 44 4.74 -1.18 -20.57
N GLU A 45 5.55 -2.18 -20.23
CA GLU A 45 6.42 -2.88 -21.19
C GLU A 45 5.76 -4.13 -21.79
N ASP A 46 5.07 -4.93 -20.98
CA ASP A 46 4.55 -6.24 -21.40
C ASP A 46 3.03 -6.20 -21.72
N TYR A 47 2.30 -5.22 -21.19
CA TYR A 47 0.83 -5.13 -21.24
C TYR A 47 0.34 -3.78 -21.77
N THR A 48 1.03 -3.24 -22.79
CA THR A 48 0.79 -1.89 -23.37
C THR A 48 -0.67 -1.58 -23.70
N ASP A 49 -1.42 -2.58 -24.16
CA ASP A 49 -2.82 -2.42 -24.57
C ASP A 49 -3.83 -2.67 -23.45
N TYR A 50 -3.41 -3.11 -22.26
CA TYR A 50 -4.33 -3.52 -21.19
C TYR A 50 -5.21 -2.36 -20.71
N LEU A 51 -4.65 -1.15 -20.70
CA LEU A 51 -5.36 0.06 -20.29
C LEU A 51 -6.08 0.77 -21.45
N LYS A 52 -5.99 0.25 -22.68
CA LYS A 52 -6.54 0.92 -23.86
C LYS A 52 -8.04 1.13 -23.74
N GLY A 53 -8.45 2.40 -23.84
CA GLY A 53 -9.85 2.80 -23.75
C GLY A 53 -10.46 2.68 -22.35
N LYS A 54 -9.65 2.40 -21.31
CA LYS A 54 -10.11 2.41 -19.91
C LYS A 54 -10.01 3.81 -19.33
N THR A 55 -11.01 4.16 -18.54
CA THR A 55 -10.98 5.32 -17.65
C THR A 55 -10.46 4.89 -16.29
N VAL A 56 -9.33 5.42 -15.87
CA VAL A 56 -8.61 4.97 -14.68
C VAL A 56 -8.61 6.01 -13.57
N GLY A 57 -8.75 5.55 -12.33
CA GLY A 57 -8.37 6.28 -11.12
C GLY A 57 -7.02 5.78 -10.63
N LEU A 58 -6.15 6.66 -10.13
CA LEU A 58 -4.80 6.29 -9.70
C LEU A 58 -4.58 6.67 -8.23
N VAL A 59 -4.42 5.67 -7.37
CA VAL A 59 -3.95 5.83 -5.99
C VAL A 59 -2.42 5.84 -6.02
N THR A 60 -1.81 7.01 -5.83
CA THR A 60 -0.36 7.21 -5.96
C THR A 60 0.14 8.35 -5.08
N ASN A 61 1.46 8.43 -4.92
CA ASN A 61 2.18 9.58 -4.40
C ASN A 61 3.51 9.76 -5.17
N HIS A 62 4.44 10.53 -4.62
CA HIS A 62 5.73 10.83 -5.25
C HIS A 62 6.66 9.60 -5.39
N THR A 63 6.36 8.49 -4.69
CA THR A 63 7.08 7.22 -4.84
C THR A 63 6.62 6.41 -6.06
N GLY A 64 5.48 6.76 -6.64
CA GLY A 64 4.93 6.16 -7.85
C GLY A 64 5.75 6.55 -9.08
N VAL A 65 6.91 5.96 -9.23
CA VAL A 65 7.82 6.16 -10.37
C VAL A 65 8.18 4.85 -11.06
N SER A 66 8.49 4.94 -12.35
CA SER A 66 9.12 3.85 -13.11
C SER A 66 10.56 3.64 -12.65
N LYS A 67 11.18 2.55 -13.12
CA LYS A 67 12.62 2.30 -12.93
C LYS A 67 13.50 3.44 -13.47
N LYS A 68 13.01 4.22 -14.43
CA LYS A 68 13.70 5.40 -14.99
C LYS A 68 13.47 6.68 -14.19
N GLY A 69 12.69 6.63 -13.10
CA GLY A 69 12.34 7.79 -12.29
C GLY A 69 11.19 8.63 -12.87
N GLU A 70 10.48 8.13 -13.87
CA GLU A 70 9.35 8.84 -14.48
C GLU A 70 8.10 8.64 -13.63
N LYS A 71 7.41 9.72 -13.28
CA LYS A 71 6.21 9.68 -12.43
C LYS A 71 5.06 8.98 -13.14
N ASN A 72 4.41 8.04 -12.46
CA ASN A 72 3.35 7.21 -13.03
C ASN A 72 2.16 8.01 -13.58
N TYR A 73 1.71 9.02 -12.86
CA TYR A 73 0.63 9.88 -13.32
C TYR A 73 1.01 10.65 -14.59
N LYS A 74 2.28 11.03 -14.78
CA LYS A 74 2.76 11.63 -16.03
C LYS A 74 2.82 10.63 -17.18
N LEU A 75 3.25 9.40 -16.90
CA LEU A 75 3.23 8.32 -17.90
C LEU A 75 1.81 8.04 -18.38
N PHE A 76 0.83 8.08 -17.48
CA PHE A 76 -0.58 7.86 -17.81
C PHE A 76 -1.20 9.08 -18.51
N GLU A 77 -0.96 10.32 -18.04
CA GLU A 77 -1.43 11.55 -18.72
C GLU A 77 -0.90 11.67 -20.14
N ASN A 78 0.34 11.26 -20.39
CA ASN A 78 0.98 11.37 -21.70
C ASN A 78 0.63 10.21 -22.65
N ASN A 79 -0.12 9.21 -22.19
CA ASN A 79 -0.51 8.06 -23.00
C ASN A 79 -1.92 8.29 -23.58
N PRO A 80 -2.07 8.47 -24.91
CA PRO A 80 -3.36 8.78 -25.54
C PRO A 80 -4.38 7.63 -25.44
N ASP A 81 -3.94 6.41 -25.15
CA ASP A 81 -4.82 5.25 -24.99
C ASP A 81 -5.40 5.13 -23.57
N ILE A 82 -4.96 5.97 -22.61
CA ILE A 82 -5.36 5.96 -21.20
C ILE A 82 -6.12 7.24 -20.86
N THR A 83 -7.32 7.12 -20.28
CA THR A 83 -8.01 8.28 -19.69
C THR A 83 -7.79 8.30 -18.19
N LEU A 84 -6.78 9.04 -17.71
CA LEU A 84 -6.58 9.25 -16.27
C LEU A 84 -7.58 10.30 -15.77
N LYS A 85 -8.60 9.85 -15.05
CA LYS A 85 -9.71 10.72 -14.60
C LYS A 85 -9.44 11.36 -13.25
N ARG A 86 -8.89 10.58 -12.31
CA ARG A 86 -8.66 11.02 -10.92
C ARG A 86 -7.37 10.46 -10.37
N ILE A 87 -6.72 11.25 -9.52
CA ILE A 87 -5.60 10.86 -8.69
C ILE A 87 -6.04 10.90 -7.23
N PHE A 88 -5.87 9.80 -6.52
CA PHE A 88 -6.17 9.65 -5.11
C PHE A 88 -4.86 9.69 -4.30
N ALA A 89 -4.61 10.79 -3.62
CA ALA A 89 -3.39 10.98 -2.82
C ALA A 89 -3.60 10.47 -1.38
N PRO A 90 -2.75 9.57 -0.86
CA PRO A 90 -2.86 9.05 0.51
C PRO A 90 -2.33 10.05 1.55
N GLU A 91 -1.98 9.57 2.74
CA GLU A 91 -1.20 10.33 3.73
C GLU A 91 0.10 10.89 3.10
N HIS A 92 0.50 12.10 3.53
CA HIS A 92 1.60 12.90 2.97
C HIS A 92 1.36 13.56 1.61
N GLY A 93 0.23 13.29 0.95
CA GLY A 93 -0.14 13.92 -0.32
C GLY A 93 0.55 13.29 -1.54
N LEU A 94 0.29 13.87 -2.72
CA LEU A 94 0.81 13.41 -4.02
C LEU A 94 2.30 13.70 -4.19
N TYR A 95 2.82 14.77 -3.61
CA TYR A 95 4.20 15.24 -3.77
C TYR A 95 5.07 14.97 -2.53
N GLY A 96 4.53 14.33 -1.48
CA GLY A 96 5.22 14.13 -0.21
C GLY A 96 5.32 15.42 0.62
N GLU A 97 4.42 16.36 0.38
CA GLU A 97 4.45 17.73 0.87
C GLU A 97 3.97 17.89 2.32
N ALA A 98 3.29 16.88 2.87
CA ALA A 98 2.74 16.93 4.23
C ALA A 98 3.50 16.05 5.24
N SER A 99 3.69 16.58 6.45
CA SER A 99 4.14 15.81 7.61
C SER A 99 3.09 14.75 8.03
N ALA A 100 3.50 13.78 8.84
CA ALA A 100 2.58 12.78 9.41
C ALA A 100 1.43 13.46 10.16
N GLY A 101 0.19 13.00 9.95
CA GLY A 101 -0.99 13.63 10.55
C GLY A 101 -1.48 14.92 9.88
N VAL A 102 -0.73 15.49 8.92
CA VAL A 102 -1.10 16.76 8.26
C VAL A 102 -1.95 16.51 7.02
N LYS A 103 -2.96 17.35 6.82
CA LYS A 103 -3.88 17.29 5.67
C LYS A 103 -3.33 18.10 4.50
N VAL A 104 -3.57 17.61 3.29
CA VAL A 104 -3.40 18.37 2.04
C VAL A 104 -4.77 18.55 1.39
N GLU A 105 -5.06 19.77 1.00
CA GLU A 105 -6.21 20.13 0.15
C GLU A 105 -5.68 20.52 -1.23
N TYR A 106 -6.37 20.08 -2.28
CA TYR A 106 -6.03 20.40 -3.66
C TYR A 106 -7.08 21.36 -4.21
N ASP A 107 -6.62 22.45 -4.82
CA ASP A 107 -7.51 23.42 -5.48
C ASP A 107 -8.22 22.80 -6.68
N ALA A 108 -9.35 23.40 -7.06
CA ALA A 108 -10.07 23.05 -8.28
C ALA A 108 -9.14 23.18 -9.50
N GLN A 109 -8.96 22.08 -10.24
CA GLN A 109 -8.13 22.06 -11.44
C GLN A 109 -8.97 22.33 -12.68
N ASP A 110 -8.30 22.78 -13.74
CA ASP A 110 -8.87 22.82 -15.08
C ASP A 110 -9.31 21.42 -15.52
N ASP A 111 -10.42 21.32 -16.25
CA ASP A 111 -11.03 20.07 -16.74
C ASP A 111 -10.09 19.28 -17.67
N SER A 112 -9.00 19.90 -18.13
CA SER A 112 -7.96 19.26 -18.95
C SER A 112 -7.00 18.35 -18.16
N ARG A 113 -7.11 18.29 -16.83
CA ARG A 113 -6.24 17.51 -15.95
C ARG A 113 -7.04 16.56 -15.06
N PRO A 114 -6.44 15.45 -14.61
CA PRO A 114 -7.07 14.60 -13.61
C PRO A 114 -7.33 15.37 -12.32
N GLU A 115 -8.52 15.21 -11.78
CA GLU A 115 -8.87 15.73 -10.45
C GLU A 115 -8.03 15.02 -9.39
N ILE A 116 -7.38 15.79 -8.51
CA ILE A 116 -6.61 15.24 -7.38
C ILE A 116 -7.46 15.28 -6.11
N VAL A 117 -7.65 14.13 -5.49
CA VAL A 117 -8.46 13.93 -4.30
C VAL A 117 -7.60 13.41 -3.16
N SER A 118 -7.67 14.05 -1.99
CA SER A 118 -7.01 13.60 -0.78
C SER A 118 -7.80 12.48 -0.11
N LEU A 119 -7.16 11.32 0.10
CA LEU A 119 -7.68 10.18 0.85
C LEU A 119 -7.16 10.18 2.31
N TYR A 120 -7.12 11.35 2.94
CA TYR A 120 -6.68 11.51 4.33
C TYR A 120 -7.64 12.35 5.19
N GLY A 121 -7.54 12.21 6.51
CA GLY A 121 -8.39 12.94 7.45
C GLY A 121 -9.85 12.48 7.41
N LYS A 122 -10.77 13.37 6.98
CA LYS A 122 -12.22 13.08 6.97
C LYS A 122 -12.62 12.09 5.87
N THR A 123 -11.86 12.05 4.79
CA THR A 123 -12.17 11.23 3.61
C THR A 123 -11.02 10.27 3.40
N ARG A 124 -11.05 9.10 4.05
CA ARG A 124 -10.05 8.03 3.80
C ARG A 124 -10.54 7.01 2.78
N LYS A 125 -11.87 6.90 2.65
CA LYS A 125 -12.54 6.01 1.71
C LYS A 125 -13.03 6.82 0.51
N PRO A 126 -12.66 6.44 -0.73
CA PRO A 126 -13.28 7.04 -1.91
C PRO A 126 -14.81 6.95 -1.83
N THR A 127 -15.50 8.04 -2.14
CA THR A 127 -16.96 8.03 -2.21
C THR A 127 -17.45 7.43 -3.52
N ALA A 128 -18.71 7.01 -3.58
CA ALA A 128 -19.33 6.53 -4.83
C ALA A 128 -19.22 7.57 -5.97
N GLU A 129 -19.37 8.86 -5.67
CA GLU A 129 -19.24 9.93 -6.66
C GLU A 129 -17.79 10.07 -7.16
N MET A 130 -16.80 9.88 -6.27
CA MET A 130 -15.39 9.84 -6.63
C MET A 130 -15.02 8.62 -7.47
N LEU A 131 -15.81 7.54 -7.46
CA LEU A 131 -15.59 6.36 -8.29
C LEU A 131 -16.43 6.36 -9.57
N LYS A 132 -17.40 7.27 -9.70
CA LYS A 132 -18.31 7.33 -10.84
C LYS A 132 -17.57 7.52 -12.16
N GLY A 133 -17.84 6.61 -13.10
CA GLY A 133 -17.24 6.58 -14.43
C GLY A 133 -15.72 6.33 -14.41
N ILE A 134 -15.23 5.59 -13.42
CA ILE A 134 -13.91 4.96 -13.41
C ILE A 134 -14.14 3.46 -13.63
N ASP A 135 -13.43 2.88 -14.60
CA ASP A 135 -13.51 1.45 -14.92
C ASP A 135 -12.55 0.62 -14.07
N LEU A 136 -11.42 1.23 -13.68
CA LEU A 136 -10.34 0.58 -12.96
C LEU A 136 -9.65 1.57 -12.02
N VAL A 137 -9.49 1.20 -10.75
CA VAL A 137 -8.61 1.92 -9.82
C VAL A 137 -7.25 1.21 -9.77
N ILE A 138 -6.19 1.94 -10.10
CA ILE A 138 -4.81 1.46 -10.04
C ILE A 138 -4.18 1.93 -8.73
N TYR A 139 -3.54 1.05 -7.98
CA TYR A 139 -2.75 1.36 -6.79
C TYR A 139 -1.26 1.16 -7.10
N ASP A 140 -0.47 2.21 -6.90
CA ASP A 140 0.98 2.20 -7.15
C ASP A 140 1.74 3.12 -6.18
N ILE A 141 2.09 2.59 -5.01
CA ILE A 141 2.79 3.31 -3.93
C ILE A 141 3.84 2.41 -3.30
N GLN A 142 5.04 2.93 -3.02
CA GLN A 142 6.07 2.25 -2.25
C GLN A 142 5.75 2.27 -0.75
N ASP A 143 5.52 1.09 -0.16
CA ASP A 143 5.37 0.88 1.29
C ASP A 143 6.74 0.63 1.97
N VAL A 144 6.76 0.54 3.32
CA VAL A 144 7.97 0.27 4.12
C VAL A 144 8.00 -1.11 4.79
N GLY A 145 6.99 -1.96 4.60
CA GLY A 145 6.94 -3.31 5.15
C GLY A 145 6.52 -3.38 6.64
N ALA A 146 5.91 -2.32 7.16
CA ALA A 146 5.44 -2.22 8.55
C ALA A 146 3.92 -2.02 8.62
N ARG A 147 3.23 -2.76 9.49
CA ARG A 147 1.76 -2.77 9.60
C ARG A 147 1.12 -1.40 9.83
N PHE A 148 1.79 -0.56 10.62
CA PHE A 148 1.30 0.77 10.99
C PHE A 148 1.69 1.87 9.99
N TYR A 149 2.36 1.52 8.89
CA TYR A 149 2.51 2.43 7.77
C TYR A 149 1.23 2.42 6.93
N THR A 150 0.56 3.56 6.84
CA THR A 150 -0.88 3.62 6.53
C THR A 150 -1.23 3.42 5.04
N TYR A 151 -0.25 3.32 4.15
CA TYR A 151 -0.47 3.12 2.72
C TYR A 151 -1.18 1.81 2.42
N ILE A 152 -0.84 0.73 3.14
CA ILE A 152 -1.55 -0.54 3.01
C ILE A 152 -2.98 -0.47 3.56
N SER A 153 -3.24 0.35 4.58
CA SER A 153 -4.61 0.61 5.06
C SER A 153 -5.42 1.36 4.00
N THR A 154 -4.82 2.34 3.32
CA THR A 154 -5.45 3.00 2.16
C THR A 154 -5.80 2.00 1.06
N LEU A 155 -4.90 1.06 0.74
CA LEU A 155 -5.19 -0.01 -0.24
C LEU A 155 -6.43 -0.82 0.14
N GLY A 156 -6.55 -1.22 1.40
CA GLY A 156 -7.69 -2.01 1.89
C GLY A 156 -9.01 -1.26 1.77
N ILE A 157 -9.01 0.00 2.21
CA ILE A 157 -10.17 0.88 2.15
C ILE A 157 -10.57 1.21 0.70
N VAL A 158 -9.60 1.38 -0.20
CA VAL A 158 -9.86 1.59 -1.64
C VAL A 158 -10.47 0.33 -2.25
N MET A 159 -9.95 -0.86 -1.92
CA MET A 159 -10.53 -2.12 -2.39
C MET A 159 -11.98 -2.27 -1.94
N GLU A 160 -12.27 -2.00 -0.67
CA GLU A 160 -13.65 -1.99 -0.16
C GLU A 160 -14.57 -1.03 -0.94
N ALA A 161 -14.11 0.21 -1.17
CA ALA A 161 -14.91 1.21 -1.88
C ALA A 161 -15.14 0.81 -3.35
N ALA A 162 -14.11 0.29 -4.01
CA ALA A 162 -14.19 -0.15 -5.39
C ALA A 162 -15.15 -1.33 -5.55
N GLY A 163 -15.03 -2.36 -4.70
CA GLY A 163 -15.91 -3.52 -4.72
C GLY A 163 -17.38 -3.17 -4.44
N GLU A 164 -17.65 -2.27 -3.50
CA GLU A 164 -19.00 -1.73 -3.25
C GLU A 164 -19.64 -1.03 -4.46
N ASN A 165 -18.82 -0.50 -5.37
CA ASN A 165 -19.28 0.25 -6.54
C ASN A 165 -19.06 -0.50 -7.85
N GLY A 166 -18.69 -1.79 -7.80
CA GLY A 166 -18.45 -2.61 -9.00
C GLY A 166 -17.28 -2.13 -9.86
N VAL A 167 -16.28 -1.48 -9.25
CA VAL A 167 -15.06 -1.01 -9.92
C VAL A 167 -13.91 -1.99 -9.63
N ASN A 168 -13.15 -2.35 -10.66
CA ASN A 168 -12.03 -3.26 -10.51
C ASN A 168 -10.84 -2.54 -9.85
N VAL A 169 -9.96 -3.29 -9.20
CA VAL A 169 -8.70 -2.75 -8.63
C VAL A 169 -7.51 -3.45 -9.24
N MET A 170 -6.53 -2.68 -9.71
CA MET A 170 -5.23 -3.16 -10.16
C MET A 170 -4.14 -2.71 -9.18
N VAL A 171 -3.37 -3.64 -8.62
CA VAL A 171 -2.20 -3.34 -7.81
C VAL A 171 -0.95 -3.52 -8.66
N LEU A 172 -0.19 -2.44 -8.84
CA LEU A 172 1.13 -2.48 -9.44
C LEU A 172 2.12 -2.83 -8.35
N ASP A 173 2.60 -4.08 -8.34
CA ASP A 173 3.36 -4.58 -7.22
C ASP A 173 4.73 -3.89 -7.08
N ARG A 174 5.18 -3.73 -5.84
CA ARG A 174 6.45 -3.08 -5.48
C ARG A 174 7.22 -3.89 -4.45
N PRO A 175 8.56 -3.77 -4.40
CA PRO A 175 9.36 -4.50 -3.42
C PRO A 175 8.94 -4.15 -2.01
N ASN A 176 8.83 -5.15 -1.13
CA ASN A 176 8.91 -4.89 0.30
C ASN A 176 10.37 -4.56 0.64
N PRO A 177 10.68 -3.35 1.16
CA PRO A 177 12.07 -2.95 1.36
C PRO A 177 12.79 -3.76 2.45
N LEU A 178 12.03 -4.45 3.31
CA LEU A 178 12.51 -5.33 4.36
C LEU A 178 12.63 -6.80 3.90
N GLY A 179 12.41 -7.05 2.61
CA GLY A 179 12.33 -8.39 2.05
C GLY A 179 11.08 -9.17 2.46
N GLY A 180 11.02 -10.42 2.02
CA GLY A 180 9.89 -11.34 2.22
C GLY A 180 10.20 -12.55 3.09
N LYS A 181 11.28 -12.54 3.88
CA LYS A 181 11.70 -13.71 4.69
C LYS A 181 11.38 -13.60 6.17
N ILE A 182 11.49 -12.41 6.74
CA ILE A 182 11.44 -12.22 8.20
C ILE A 182 10.08 -11.67 8.58
N ILE A 183 9.37 -12.41 9.44
CA ILE A 183 8.08 -12.04 10.01
C ILE A 183 8.28 -11.78 11.50
N GLU A 184 7.89 -10.61 12.00
CA GLU A 184 8.13 -10.18 13.38
C GLU A 184 6.91 -9.45 13.97
N GLY A 185 6.75 -9.58 15.29
CA GLY A 185 5.69 -8.92 16.06
C GLY A 185 4.37 -9.71 16.12
N ALA A 186 3.49 -9.31 17.03
CA ALA A 186 2.20 -9.93 17.21
C ALA A 186 1.27 -9.64 16.02
N ILE A 187 0.50 -10.66 15.60
CA ILE A 187 -0.65 -10.46 14.71
C ILE A 187 -1.62 -9.49 15.39
N LEU A 188 -2.18 -8.55 14.61
CA LEU A 188 -3.15 -7.61 15.14
C LEU A 188 -4.41 -8.35 15.60
N ASP A 189 -4.73 -8.21 16.89
CA ASP A 189 -6.08 -8.52 17.36
C ASP A 189 -7.04 -7.49 16.75
N THR A 190 -8.00 -8.00 15.97
CA THR A 190 -8.96 -7.19 15.21
C THR A 190 -9.87 -6.34 16.10
N ALA A 191 -9.95 -6.60 17.40
CA ALA A 191 -10.58 -5.69 18.36
C ALA A 191 -9.89 -4.32 18.42
N PHE A 192 -8.62 -4.22 18.04
CA PHE A 192 -7.84 -2.98 17.94
C PHE A 192 -7.66 -2.48 16.50
N LYS A 193 -8.45 -2.98 15.54
CA LYS A 193 -8.41 -2.54 14.14
C LYS A 193 -8.60 -1.04 14.04
N SER A 194 -7.69 -0.38 13.33
CA SER A 194 -7.71 1.08 13.11
C SER A 194 -7.00 1.43 11.80
N PHE A 195 -6.85 2.73 11.50
CA PHE A 195 -6.16 3.15 10.28
C PHE A 195 -4.65 2.83 10.31
N ILE A 196 -4.03 2.73 11.48
CA ILE A 196 -2.62 2.29 11.66
C ILE A 196 -2.50 0.78 11.88
N GLY A 197 -3.56 0.02 11.59
CA GLY A 197 -3.61 -1.41 11.80
C GLY A 197 -4.88 -1.96 11.20
N TYR A 198 -4.90 -2.12 9.88
CA TYR A 198 -6.12 -2.48 9.17
C TYR A 198 -6.25 -3.99 8.93
N TYR A 199 -5.14 -4.68 8.62
CA TYR A 199 -5.13 -6.13 8.39
C TYR A 199 -4.69 -6.90 9.64
N PRO A 200 -5.15 -8.16 9.82
CA PRO A 200 -4.69 -9.06 10.87
C PRO A 200 -3.31 -9.63 10.53
N ILE A 201 -2.30 -8.77 10.43
CA ILE A 201 -0.92 -9.12 10.09
C ILE A 201 0.05 -8.78 11.24
N PRO A 202 1.24 -9.40 11.29
CA PRO A 202 2.33 -9.02 12.20
C PRO A 202 2.84 -7.60 11.95
N THR A 203 3.66 -7.07 12.86
CA THR A 203 4.27 -5.73 12.72
C THR A 203 5.12 -5.66 11.45
N ARG A 204 6.03 -6.62 11.26
CA ARG A 204 6.75 -6.85 10.00
C ARG A 204 6.13 -8.06 9.33
N TYR A 205 5.42 -7.84 8.24
CA TYR A 205 4.51 -8.83 7.66
C TYR A 205 5.08 -9.59 6.46
N ALA A 206 6.24 -9.16 5.94
CA ALA A 206 7.02 -9.88 4.91
C ALA A 206 6.27 -10.16 3.59
N LEU A 207 5.29 -9.34 3.20
CA LEU A 207 4.60 -9.47 1.92
C LEU A 207 4.86 -8.23 1.07
N THR A 208 4.80 -8.38 -0.25
CA THR A 208 4.62 -7.21 -1.13
C THR A 208 3.19 -6.69 -1.02
N VAL A 209 2.92 -5.49 -1.53
CA VAL A 209 1.55 -4.94 -1.54
C VAL A 209 0.61 -5.75 -2.43
N GLY A 210 1.13 -6.34 -3.51
CA GLY A 210 0.40 -7.28 -4.37
C GLY A 210 0.14 -8.61 -3.70
N GLU A 211 1.06 -9.15 -2.89
CA GLU A 211 0.81 -10.36 -2.10
C GLU A 211 -0.20 -10.11 -0.97
N LEU A 212 -0.10 -8.95 -0.29
CA LEU A 212 -1.00 -8.55 0.79
C LEU A 212 -2.44 -8.37 0.29
N SER A 213 -2.64 -7.72 -0.86
CA SER A 213 -3.99 -7.53 -1.43
C SER A 213 -4.65 -8.85 -1.81
N GLN A 214 -3.89 -9.79 -2.38
CA GLN A 214 -4.37 -11.13 -2.67
C GLN A 214 -4.80 -11.86 -1.40
N MET A 215 -3.98 -11.80 -0.36
CA MET A 215 -4.30 -12.43 0.92
C MET A 215 -5.54 -11.79 1.55
N ALA A 216 -5.67 -10.47 1.49
CA ALA A 216 -6.84 -9.76 2.01
C ALA A 216 -8.15 -10.18 1.31
N VAL A 217 -8.12 -10.38 -0.01
CA VAL A 217 -9.27 -10.87 -0.77
C VAL A 217 -9.58 -12.34 -0.45
N LYS A 218 -8.57 -13.21 -0.48
CA LYS A 218 -8.74 -14.67 -0.29
C LYS A 218 -9.17 -15.05 1.13
N GLU A 219 -8.63 -14.35 2.13
CA GLU A 219 -8.91 -14.62 3.54
C GLU A 219 -10.10 -13.81 4.08
N GLY A 220 -10.76 -13.00 3.24
CA GLY A 220 -11.95 -12.22 3.63
C GLY A 220 -11.66 -11.13 4.67
N TRP A 221 -10.50 -10.47 4.59
CA TRP A 221 -10.10 -9.44 5.57
C TRP A 221 -10.74 -8.08 5.34
N LEU A 222 -11.37 -7.89 4.18
CA LEU A 222 -12.09 -6.67 3.82
C LEU A 222 -13.47 -6.67 4.49
N SER A 223 -13.92 -5.50 4.94
CA SER A 223 -15.20 -5.35 5.63
C SER A 223 -16.40 -5.20 4.68
N SER A 224 -16.16 -5.23 3.37
CA SER A 224 -17.19 -5.21 2.33
C SER A 224 -16.85 -6.16 1.18
N VAL A 225 -17.71 -6.20 0.17
CA VAL A 225 -17.50 -7.03 -1.04
C VAL A 225 -16.16 -6.64 -1.67
N PRO A 226 -15.23 -7.58 -1.88
CA PRO A 226 -13.96 -7.28 -2.51
C PRO A 226 -14.18 -6.96 -4.01
N PRO A 227 -13.30 -6.15 -4.62
CA PRO A 227 -13.35 -5.91 -6.06
C PRO A 227 -12.82 -7.13 -6.83
N GLU A 228 -13.04 -7.16 -8.14
CA GLU A 228 -12.16 -7.95 -9.01
C GLU A 228 -10.74 -7.38 -8.89
N LEU A 229 -9.82 -8.20 -8.38
CA LEU A 229 -8.46 -7.79 -8.08
C LEU A 229 -7.53 -8.26 -9.19
N ILE A 230 -6.79 -7.32 -9.78
CA ILE A 230 -5.72 -7.58 -10.73
C ILE A 230 -4.39 -7.24 -10.04
N VAL A 231 -3.41 -8.14 -10.07
CA VAL A 231 -2.05 -7.85 -9.56
C VAL A 231 -1.06 -7.97 -10.70
N VAL A 232 -0.33 -6.89 -10.96
CA VAL A 232 0.79 -6.89 -11.90
C VAL A 232 2.05 -7.24 -11.13
N LYS A 233 2.54 -8.47 -11.29
CA LYS A 233 3.72 -8.96 -10.58
C LYS A 233 4.98 -8.29 -11.09
N MET A 234 5.91 -8.05 -10.17
CA MET A 234 7.26 -7.62 -10.52
C MET A 234 8.01 -8.72 -11.29
N ASP A 235 9.02 -8.30 -12.06
CA ASP A 235 10.03 -9.19 -12.64
C ASP A 235 11.35 -9.05 -11.88
N GLY A 236 11.93 -10.19 -11.49
CA GLY A 236 13.26 -10.25 -10.87
C GLY A 236 13.32 -10.07 -9.35
N TRP A 237 12.26 -9.61 -8.68
CA TRP A 237 12.25 -9.50 -7.22
C TRP A 237 12.27 -10.90 -6.58
N ARG A 238 13.04 -11.05 -5.51
CA ARG A 238 13.11 -12.28 -4.72
C ARG A 238 12.88 -11.92 -3.26
N ARG A 239 12.23 -12.83 -2.52
CA ARG A 239 11.94 -12.65 -1.09
C ARG A 239 13.19 -12.40 -0.22
N SER A 240 14.38 -12.79 -0.68
CA SER A 240 15.65 -12.52 0.01
C SER A 240 16.17 -11.09 -0.16
N MET A 241 15.68 -10.34 -1.14
CA MET A 241 16.17 -9.01 -1.47
C MET A 241 15.67 -7.99 -0.45
N PHE A 242 16.59 -7.18 0.07
CA PHE A 242 16.27 -5.86 0.59
C PHE A 242 16.13 -4.88 -0.58
N PHE A 243 15.70 -3.64 -0.30
CA PHE A 243 15.45 -2.68 -1.38
C PHE A 243 16.71 -2.34 -2.20
N ASP A 244 17.87 -2.25 -1.54
CA ASP A 244 19.17 -1.97 -2.17
C ASP A 244 19.63 -3.07 -3.13
N ASP A 245 19.22 -4.32 -2.92
CA ASP A 245 19.46 -5.42 -3.86
C ASP A 245 18.67 -5.29 -5.19
N THR A 246 17.63 -4.43 -5.23
CA THR A 246 16.72 -4.35 -6.38
C THR A 246 17.28 -3.55 -7.56
N GLY A 247 18.22 -2.64 -7.30
CA GLY A 247 18.71 -1.67 -8.27
C GLY A 247 17.72 -0.55 -8.61
N LEU A 248 16.62 -0.41 -7.87
CA LEU A 248 15.66 0.68 -8.01
C LEU A 248 16.08 1.92 -7.22
N PRO A 249 15.70 3.14 -7.66
CA PRO A 249 15.95 4.35 -6.88
C PRO A 249 15.08 4.38 -5.62
N TRP A 250 15.69 4.65 -4.45
CA TRP A 250 14.94 4.91 -3.23
C TRP A 250 14.39 6.34 -3.23
N ILE A 251 13.07 6.47 -3.30
CA ILE A 251 12.37 7.73 -3.06
C ILE A 251 11.84 7.69 -1.62
N PRO A 252 12.25 8.62 -0.73
CA PRO A 252 11.77 8.66 0.65
C PRO A 252 10.24 8.63 0.72
N PRO A 253 9.61 7.57 1.26
CA PRO A 253 8.16 7.42 1.17
C PRO A 253 7.41 8.39 2.09
N SER A 254 8.08 8.94 3.11
CA SER A 254 7.56 10.04 3.93
C SER A 254 8.71 10.89 4.48
N PRO A 255 8.45 12.11 4.99
CA PRO A 255 9.50 13.00 5.49
C PRO A 255 10.39 12.41 6.59
N ASN A 256 9.88 11.45 7.36
CA ASN A 256 10.62 10.81 8.47
C ASN A 256 11.18 9.43 8.11
N ILE A 257 11.05 8.97 6.86
CA ILE A 257 11.73 7.77 6.33
C ILE A 257 12.68 8.23 5.20
N PRO A 258 13.77 8.94 5.53
CA PRO A 258 14.65 9.55 4.52
C PRO A 258 15.49 8.53 3.75
N ASP A 259 15.76 7.37 4.35
CA ASP A 259 16.67 6.36 3.80
C ASP A 259 16.24 4.93 4.16
N LEU A 260 16.84 3.95 3.49
CA LEU A 260 16.53 2.53 3.68
C LEU A 260 16.87 2.04 5.10
N GLU A 261 17.93 2.55 5.71
CA GLU A 261 18.29 2.20 7.09
C GLU A 261 17.16 2.61 8.06
N THR A 262 16.60 3.81 7.90
CA THR A 262 15.42 4.23 8.67
C THR A 262 14.23 3.29 8.41
N ALA A 263 13.97 2.89 7.15
CA ALA A 263 12.89 1.95 6.85
C ALA A 263 13.10 0.59 7.54
N ILE A 264 14.34 0.10 7.61
CA ILE A 264 14.71 -1.17 8.25
C ILE A 264 14.41 -1.18 9.74
N ILE A 265 14.73 -0.09 10.44
CA ILE A 265 14.53 -0.01 11.90
C ILE A 265 13.12 0.48 12.28
N TYR A 266 12.39 1.09 11.35
CA TYR A 266 11.06 1.66 11.59
C TYR A 266 10.06 0.70 12.28
N PRO A 267 9.93 -0.59 11.89
CA PRO A 267 9.03 -1.53 12.56
C PRO A 267 9.25 -1.67 14.08
N GLY A 268 10.49 -1.53 14.54
CA GLY A 268 10.83 -1.55 15.98
C GLY A 268 10.80 -0.16 16.61
N MET A 269 11.40 0.82 15.94
CA MET A 269 11.61 2.17 16.49
C MET A 269 10.32 3.00 16.55
N CYS A 270 9.35 2.73 15.67
CA CYS A 270 8.05 3.41 15.71
C CYS A 270 7.20 3.02 16.93
N LEU A 271 7.54 1.94 17.65
CA LEU A 271 6.82 1.56 18.88
C LEU A 271 6.95 2.63 19.98
N TYR A 272 8.03 3.41 19.97
CA TYR A 272 8.21 4.54 20.90
C TYR A 272 7.19 5.66 20.68
N GLU A 273 6.57 5.76 19.50
CA GLU A 273 5.50 6.75 19.21
C GLU A 273 4.28 6.58 20.13
N ALA A 274 4.09 5.37 20.68
CA ALA A 274 3.04 5.09 21.67
C ALA A 274 3.46 5.40 23.13
N THR A 275 4.61 6.05 23.33
CA THR A 275 5.18 6.37 24.64
C THR A 275 5.44 7.87 24.78
N ASN A 276 6.00 8.29 25.92
CA ASN A 276 6.48 9.67 26.13
C ASN A 276 7.97 9.85 25.82
N VAL A 277 8.59 8.89 25.12
CA VAL A 277 9.96 8.96 24.62
C VAL A 277 9.93 9.43 23.17
N SER A 278 10.75 10.42 22.83
CA SER A 278 10.93 10.83 21.45
C SER A 278 11.67 9.75 20.68
N GLU A 279 11.15 9.41 19.51
CA GLU A 279 11.75 8.52 18.50
C GLU A 279 12.62 9.28 17.49
N GLY A 280 13.05 10.50 17.83
CA GLY A 280 13.99 11.29 17.02
C GLY A 280 13.37 12.08 15.87
N ARG A 281 12.04 12.08 15.69
CA ARG A 281 11.38 13.02 14.76
C ARG A 281 11.69 14.47 15.16
N GLY A 282 11.83 15.34 14.16
CA GLY A 282 12.28 16.73 14.35
C GLY A 282 13.80 16.91 14.39
N THR A 283 14.56 15.84 14.12
CA THR A 283 16.02 15.85 14.01
C THR A 283 16.46 15.39 12.60
N ASN A 284 17.76 15.36 12.34
CA ASN A 284 18.33 14.78 11.12
C ASN A 284 18.42 13.24 11.12
N LYS A 285 17.96 12.59 12.19
CA LYS A 285 18.05 11.14 12.41
C LYS A 285 16.73 10.56 12.94
N PRO A 286 15.61 10.73 12.22
CA PRO A 286 14.33 10.17 12.65
C PRO A 286 14.43 8.64 12.80
N PHE A 287 13.88 8.11 13.88
CA PHE A 287 13.91 6.71 14.29
C PHE A 287 15.29 6.10 14.55
N LYS A 288 16.40 6.81 14.30
CA LYS A 288 17.77 6.34 14.58
C LYS A 288 18.26 6.74 15.97
N GLN A 289 17.39 7.32 16.79
CA GLN A 289 17.67 7.71 18.17
C GLN A 289 16.40 7.73 18.99
N ILE A 290 16.55 7.58 20.31
CA ILE A 290 15.49 7.76 21.29
C ILE A 290 15.95 8.67 22.42
N GLY A 291 15.03 9.41 23.03
CA GLY A 291 15.36 10.23 24.17
C GLY A 291 14.15 10.91 24.81
N ALA A 292 14.30 11.28 26.08
CA ALA A 292 13.35 12.12 26.79
C ALA A 292 14.11 12.99 27.82
N PRO A 293 13.58 14.15 28.24
CA PRO A 293 14.25 15.04 29.19
C PRO A 293 14.59 14.39 30.55
N TRP A 294 13.91 13.30 30.89
CA TRP A 294 14.09 12.55 32.13
C TRP A 294 14.99 11.30 31.96
N MET A 295 15.42 10.96 30.73
CA MET A 295 16.35 9.85 30.50
C MET A 295 17.78 10.29 30.84
N ASN A 296 18.53 9.40 31.48
CA ASN A 296 19.94 9.62 31.82
C ASN A 296 20.84 8.59 31.11
N PHE A 297 22.16 8.78 31.24
CA PHE A 297 23.16 7.91 30.62
C PHE A 297 23.11 6.45 31.09
N ASP A 298 22.48 6.15 32.22
CA ASP A 298 22.46 4.79 32.75
C ASP A 298 21.53 3.88 31.92
N ILE A 299 20.42 4.42 31.39
CA ILE A 299 19.56 3.69 30.45
C ILE A 299 20.34 3.29 29.20
N ALA A 300 21.11 4.22 28.63
CA ALA A 300 21.86 3.93 27.41
C ALA A 300 23.02 2.96 27.64
N LYS A 301 23.65 2.99 28.83
CA LYS A 301 24.62 1.96 29.26
C LYS A 301 23.95 0.60 29.39
N GLU A 302 22.77 0.53 29.98
CA GLU A 302 22.02 -0.72 30.14
C GLU A 302 21.64 -1.31 28.78
N MET A 303 21.13 -0.49 27.86
CA MET A 303 20.85 -0.91 26.48
C MET A 303 22.11 -1.43 25.76
N LYS A 304 23.26 -0.77 25.96
CA LYS A 304 24.55 -1.24 25.43
C LYS A 304 24.94 -2.60 26.00
N ASN A 305 24.71 -2.83 27.29
CA ASN A 305 25.02 -4.09 27.98
C ASN A 305 24.08 -5.24 27.60
N CYS A 306 22.94 -4.96 26.94
CA CYS A 306 22.07 -6.02 26.42
C CYS A 306 22.68 -6.79 25.24
N GLU A 307 23.77 -6.29 24.63
CA GLU A 307 24.49 -6.96 23.52
C GLU A 307 23.56 -7.49 22.42
N LEU A 308 22.55 -6.69 22.06
CA LEU A 308 21.54 -7.08 21.07
C LEU A 308 22.21 -7.31 19.70
N GLU A 309 22.06 -8.52 19.17
CA GLU A 309 22.59 -8.89 17.86
C GLU A 309 22.10 -7.92 16.78
N GLY A 310 23.03 -7.37 16.00
CA GLY A 310 22.71 -6.43 14.92
C GLY A 310 22.43 -4.98 15.36
N ALA A 311 22.58 -4.64 16.63
CA ALA A 311 22.41 -3.26 17.14
C ALA A 311 23.64 -2.75 17.91
N GLU A 312 23.97 -1.47 17.72
CA GLU A 312 24.99 -0.76 18.50
C GLU A 312 24.36 0.50 19.12
N PHE A 313 24.40 0.63 20.45
CA PHE A 313 23.90 1.81 21.15
C PHE A 313 25.04 2.79 21.45
N LYS A 314 24.87 4.04 21.01
CA LYS A 314 25.79 5.16 21.28
C LYS A 314 25.08 6.19 22.14
N TYR A 315 25.78 6.72 23.13
CA TYR A 315 25.28 7.71 24.09
C TYR A 315 26.36 8.72 24.45
#